data_AF-A0A7L5FUA7-F1
#
_entry.id   AF-A0A7L5FUA7-F1
#
_cell.length_a   1.000
_cell.length_b   1.000
_cell.length_c   1.000
_cell.angle_alpha   90.00
_cell.angle_beta   90.00
_cell.angle_gamma   90.00
#
_symmetry.space_group_name_H-M   'P 1'
#
loop_
_entity.id
_entity.type
_entity.pdbx_description
1 polymer ?
#
loop_
_entity_poly.entity_id
_entity_poly.type
_entity_poly.pdbx_seq_one_letter_code
_entity_poly.pdbx_strand_id
1 'polypeptide(L)' 'MEVSKKRHIAKTITWRVIASVTTFILAYVFFREDPEAITKASGVAIAESFIKMLLYYFHERFWYKSNFGIKDRNVKDGE' A
#
# COMPACT_ATOMS: atom_id res chain seq x y z
N MET A 1 -22.07 -7.98 -8.72
CA MET A 1 -21.75 -7.62 -7.32
C MET A 1 -20.45 -8.27 -6.80
N GLU A 2 -20.06 -9.47 -7.23
CA GLU A 2 -18.85 -10.16 -6.73
C GLU A 2 -17.51 -9.50 -7.11
N VAL A 3 -17.42 -8.93 -8.31
CA VAL A 3 -16.19 -8.26 -8.80
C VAL A 3 -15.80 -7.08 -7.91
N SER A 4 -16.78 -6.34 -7.38
CA SER A 4 -16.52 -5.19 -6.50
C SER A 4 -15.95 -5.64 -5.15
N LYS A 5 -16.53 -6.68 -4.52
CA LYS A 5 -16.04 -7.21 -3.23
C LYS A 5 -14.59 -7.72 -3.32
N LYS A 6 -14.24 -8.40 -4.41
CA LYS A 6 -12.85 -8.89 -4.64
C LYS A 6 -11.86 -7.74 -4.81
N ARG A 7 -12.22 -6.66 -5.53
CA ARG A 7 -11.39 -5.46 -5.68
C ARG A 7 -11.18 -4.74 -4.34
N HIS A 8 -12.24 -4.60 -3.53
CA HIS A 8 -12.15 -3.98 -2.20
C HIS A 8 -11.24 -4.77 -1.26
N ILE A 9 -11.38 -6.10 -1.19
CA ILE A 9 -10.52 -6.95 -0.36
C ILE A 9 -9.06 -6.87 -0.82
N ALA A 10 -8.80 -6.95 -2.13
CA ALA A 10 -7.45 -6.79 -2.67
C ALA A 10 -6.85 -5.41 -2.34
N LYS A 11 -7.62 -4.32 -2.47
CA LYS A 11 -7.19 -2.97 -2.08
C LYS A 11 -6.83 -2.88 -0.59
N THR A 12 -7.61 -3.52 0.27
CA THR A 12 -7.32 -3.57 1.71
C THR A 12 -6.07 -4.38 2.01
N ILE A 13 -5.88 -5.55 1.38
CA ILE A 13 -4.69 -6.38 1.58
C ILE A 13 -3.44 -5.65 1.10
N THR A 14 -3.46 -5.04 -0.09
CA THR A 14 -2.32 -4.27 -0.60
C THR A 14 -1.98 -3.11 0.33
N TRP A 15 -2.97 -2.36 0.80
CA TRP A 15 -2.73 -1.28 1.77
C TRP A 15 -2.13 -1.80 3.09
N ARG A 16 -2.60 -2.94 3.59
CA ARG A 16 -2.08 -3.57 4.82
C ARG A 16 -0.63 -4.00 4.64
N VAL A 17 -0.27 -4.63 3.53
CA VAL A 17 1.11 -5.05 3.24
C VAL A 17 2.04 -3.84 3.20
N ILE A 18 1.65 -2.77 2.48
CA ILE A 18 2.43 -1.53 2.39
C ILE A 18 2.65 -0.90 3.77
N ALA A 19 1.58 -0.80 4.57
CA ALA A 19 1.66 -0.25 5.92
C ALA A 19 2.59 -1.08 6.84
N SER A 20 2.45 -2.42 6.83
CA SER A 20 3.29 -3.31 7.61
C SER A 20 4.76 -3.24 7.21
N VAL A 21 5.06 -3.20 5.91
CA VAL A 21 6.45 -3.05 5.42
C VAL A 21 7.04 -1.71 5.85
N THR A 22 6.26 -0.63 5.77
CA THR A 22 6.72 0.70 6.20
C THR A 22 7.09 0.70 7.68
N THR A 23 6.23 0.16 8.54
CA THR A 23 6.49 0.05 9.98
C THR A 23 7.65 -0.91 10.29
N PHE A 24 7.79 -2.00 9.55
CA PHE A 24 8.92 -2.93 9.73
C PHE A 24 10.26 -2.27 9.38
N ILE A 25 10.33 -1.53 8.28
CA ILE A 25 11.52 -0.76 7.91
C ILE A 25 11.83 0.28 8.98
N LEU A 26 10.80 0.98 9.46
CA LEU A 26 10.95 1.98 10.53
C LEU A 26 11.53 1.34 11.79
N ALA A 27 10.94 0.23 12.25
CA ALA A 27 11.43 -0.52 13.39
C ALA A 27 12.87 -1.01 13.15
N TYR A 28 13.16 -1.60 12.00
CA TYR A 28 14.52 -2.06 11.69
C TYR A 28 15.55 -0.93 11.72
N VAL A 29 15.23 0.25 11.18
CA VAL A 29 16.10 1.43 11.25
C VAL A 29 16.25 1.94 12.68
N PHE A 30 15.19 1.87 13.48
CA PHE A 30 15.14 2.43 14.83
C PHE A 30 15.78 1.53 15.90
N PHE A 31 15.64 0.22 15.77
CA PHE A 31 16.21 -0.78 16.68
C PHE A 31 17.69 -1.10 16.39
N ARG A 32 18.25 -0.56 15.31
CA ARG A 32 19.66 -0.73 14.95
C ARG A 32 20.54 0.19 15.80
N GLU A 33 20.67 -0.16 17.08
CA GLU A 33 21.77 0.19 18.02
C GLU A 33 22.22 1.67 18.12
N ASP A 34 21.33 2.64 17.96
CA ASP A 34 21.67 4.07 18.09
C ASP A 34 21.25 4.65 19.46
N PRO A 35 22.18 5.12 20.31
CA PRO A 35 21.86 5.73 21.62
C PRO A 35 21.11 7.07 21.52
N GLU A 36 21.01 7.67 20.33
CA GLU A 36 20.23 8.89 20.05
C GLU A 36 18.86 8.60 19.38
N ALA A 37 18.36 7.36 19.48
CA ALA A 37 17.11 6.94 18.85
C ALA A 37 15.94 7.92 19.12
N ILE A 38 15.81 8.42 20.34
CA ILE A 38 14.70 9.32 20.74
C ILE A 38 14.74 10.65 19.97
N THR A 39 15.91 11.25 19.74
CA THR A 39 16.04 12.51 18.97
C THR A 39 15.72 12.29 17.48
N LYS A 40 16.09 11.12 16.95
CA LYS A 40 15.81 10.74 15.55
C LYS A 40 14.34 10.31 15.35
N ALA A 41 13.64 9.91 16.41
CA ALA A 41 12.24 9.45 16.38
C ALA A 41 11.29 10.44 15.71
N SER A 42 11.45 11.72 16.04
CA SER A 42 10.61 12.79 15.51
C SER A 42 10.75 12.91 13.99
N GLY A 43 11.99 12.89 13.48
CA GLY A 43 12.26 12.94 12.05
C GLY A 43 11.79 11.69 11.32
N VAL A 44 11.92 10.53 11.97
CA VAL A 44 11.46 9.23 11.47
C VAL A 44 9.93 9.16 11.38
N ALA A 45 9.19 9.70 12.36
CA ALA A 45 7.73 9.75 12.33
C ALA A 45 7.20 10.69 11.23
N ILE A 46 7.88 11.82 11.01
CA ILE A 46 7.58 12.74 9.91
C ILE A 46 7.87 12.03 8.58
N ALA A 47 9.04 11.41 8.44
CA ALA A 47 9.42 10.65 7.25
C ALA A 47 8.43 9.51 6.99
N GLU A 48 7.99 8.76 8.00
CA GLU A 48 6.96 7.72 7.86
C GLU A 48 5.69 8.31 7.27
N SER A 49 5.21 9.43 7.83
CA SER A 49 3.98 10.07 7.37
C SER A 49 4.09 10.52 5.91
N PHE A 50 5.22 11.09 5.52
CA PHE A 50 5.50 11.47 4.12
C PHE A 50 5.59 10.24 3.19
N ILE A 51 6.31 9.18 3.61
CA ILE A 51 6.44 7.93 2.85
C ILE A 51 5.06 7.28 2.67
N LYS A 52 4.22 7.26 3.70
CA LYS A 52 2.86 6.69 3.68
C LYS A 52 1.95 7.47 2.74
N MET A 53 2.07 8.80 2.70
CA MET A 53 1.37 9.64 1.73
C MET A 53 1.80 9.35 0.28
N LEU A 54 3.12 9.26 0.04
CA LEU A 54 3.64 8.89 -1.29
C LEU A 54 3.18 7.49 -1.70
N LEU A 55 3.29 6.51 -0.80
CA LEU A 55 2.82 5.14 -1.05
C LEU A 55 1.32 5.07 -1.30
N TYR A 56 0.51 5.88 -0.61
CA TYR A 56 -0.92 5.97 -0.86
C TYR A 56 -1.21 6.50 -2.27
N TYR A 57 -0.52 7.57 -2.69
CA TYR A 57 -0.63 8.11 -4.05
C TYR A 57 -0.24 7.08 -5.11
N PHE A 58 0.90 6.41 -4.93
CA PHE A 58 1.34 5.34 -5.84
C PHE A 58 0.40 4.13 -5.82
N HIS A 59 -0.14 3.76 -4.66
CA HIS A 59 -1.11 2.68 -4.51
C HIS A 59 -2.39 2.98 -5.29
N GLU A 60 -2.95 4.19 -5.16
CA GLU A 60 -4.10 4.60 -5.97
C GLU A 60 -3.78 4.67 -7.46
N ARG A 61 -2.60 5.18 -7.83
CA ARG A 61 -2.15 5.22 -9.22
C ARG A 61 -1.99 3.82 -9.81
N PHE A 62 -1.43 2.89 -9.04
CA PHE A 62 -1.25 1.50 -9.44
C PHE A 62 -2.59 0.78 -9.54
N TRP A 63 -3.54 1.06 -8.65
CA TRP A 63 -4.90 0.56 -8.75
C TRP A 63 -5.64 1.13 -9.98
N TYR A 64 -5.49 2.42 -10.24
CA TYR A 64 -6.09 3.07 -11.40
C TYR A 64 -5.55 2.49 -12.72
N LYS A 65 -4.24 2.21 -12.79
CA LYS A 65 -3.61 1.56 -13.93
C LYS A 65 -3.86 0.05 -13.99
N SER A 66 -4.09 -0.59 -12.84
CA SER A 66 -4.39 -2.01 -12.78
C SER A 66 -5.80 -2.25 -13.29
N ASN A 67 -5.89 -2.88 -14.46
CA ASN A 67 -7.12 -3.32 -15.09
C ASN A 67 -7.78 -4.51 -14.34
N PHE A 68 -7.62 -4.57 -13.02
CA PHE A 68 -7.84 -5.73 -12.17
C PHE A 68 -9.34 -6.00 -12.07
N GLY A 69 -9.83 -6.90 -12.92
CA GLY A 69 -11.23 -7.26 -13.03
C GLY A 69 -11.92 -6.79 -14.32
N ILE A 70 -11.20 -6.32 -15.35
CA ILE A 70 -11.65 -6.57 -16.72
C ILE A 70 -11.30 -8.03 -16.99
N LYS A 71 -12.15 -8.92 -16.48
CA LYS A 71 -12.29 -10.22 -17.12
C LYS A 71 -12.93 -9.86 -18.45
N ASP A 72 -12.10 -9.91 -19.48
CA ASP A 72 -12.45 -9.92 -20.88
C ASP A 72 -13.94 -10.25 -21.02
N ARG A 73 -14.73 -9.25 -21.40
CA ARG A 73 -16.12 -9.47 -21.78
C ARG A 73 -16.01 -10.14 -23.14
N ASN A 74 -15.62 -11.42 -23.14
CA ASN A 74 -15.50 -12.21 -24.35
C ASN A 74 -16.93 -12.24 -24.90
N VAL A 75 -17.08 -11.47 -25.96
CA VAL A 75 -18.23 -11.40 -26.84
C VAL A 75 -18.71 -12.82 -27.11
N LYS A 76 -19.84 -13.16 -26.49
CA LYS A 76 -20.78 -14.16 -26.99
C LYS A 76 -22.18 -13.62 -26.74
N ASP A 77 -22.47 -12.52 -27.44
CA ASP A 77 -23.83 -12.19 -27.79
C ASP A 77 -24.08 -12.84 -29.16
N GLY A 78 -25.08 -13.72 -29.19
CA GLY A 78 -25.86 -14.18 -30.34
C GLY A 78 -25.13 -14.59 -31.63
N GLU A 79 -25.10 -15.90 -31.89
CA GLU A 79 -25.91 -16.54 -32.95
C GLU A 79 -26.39 -17.92 -32.47
#